data_AF-A0A7S1SL49-F1
#
_entry.id   AF-A0A7S1SL49-F1
#
_cell.length_a   1.000
_cell.length_b   1.000
_cell.length_c   1.000
_cell.angle_alpha   90.00
_cell.angle_beta   90.00
_cell.angle_gamma   90.00
#
_symmetry.space_group_name_H-M   'P 1'
#
loop_
_entity.id
_entity.type
_entity.pdbx_description
1 polymer ?
#
loop_
_entity_poly.entity_id
_entity_poly.type
_entity_poly.pdbx_seq_one_letter_code
_entity_poly.pdbx_strand_id
1 'polypeptide(L)'
;PFPTLIPHPHPTFPPWHLDLVRMFAAAFGRAARRAVAPVRAFATGPAVSSTGPVSDELLAKLKTMSTQSLIDGLWIKGWPTSHIAGARPLAPGMKCAGRAVTVQFVGQRPDIAADKPAGEASPEYEAFEQAGPNEVMVLSSVGPWESVGGDIKFLRLKQLNVGGLVTDGSVRDTDVLLEYGFPVYSYSTTPRQGPHVHQPWSCNSVIMCGGITVRPGDAIIGDQDGVIVVPAAVAQEVYDIAHSREVVENIVKEELVANPGPPGKFYPFITGKIKPESNLGKLLTSKGVKFYSTAASSGRSSTSMTRRSGNSLFGGATTRGFAASSAGRRSFSSATGVRPIEEMEKTVAWFGEHKATAVLRTNTAEAAPLAMDAALRAGFKIAEFTLTTPGCLDTMADFRSKHPDVMIGCGTVMNADMCAKALEAGAQFIVSPCLIPEVVTYCAERNVACVPGCNTPTELYTAYKLGAPIQKVFPGVAGGSAWIKAVGAAMPMLKINPTSGTELSNCADYIRAGAWSLGFVAPLFDANEIAAAEWDKVHARAVALLAECDKGMGK
;
A
#
# COMPACT_ATOMS: atom_id res chain seq x y z
N PRO A 1 1.74 52.49 54.31
CA PRO A 1 0.29 52.73 54.10
C PRO A 1 -0.03 52.79 52.60
N PHE A 2 -0.33 51.62 52.01
CA PHE A 2 -0.85 51.51 50.65
C PHE A 2 -2.23 50.83 50.72
N PRO A 3 -3.26 51.32 50.00
CA PRO A 3 -4.62 50.88 50.22
C PRO A 3 -4.93 49.59 49.46
N THR A 4 -5.74 48.74 50.09
CA THR A 4 -6.44 47.58 49.53
C THR A 4 -7.34 47.98 48.36
N LEU A 5 -7.12 47.35 47.19
CA LEU A 5 -8.05 47.38 46.05
C LEU A 5 -8.96 46.15 46.10
N ILE A 6 -10.26 46.42 46.10
CA ILE A 6 -11.39 45.49 46.01
C ILE A 6 -11.48 44.96 44.57
N PRO A 7 -11.74 43.66 44.32
CA PRO A 7 -11.97 43.17 42.98
C PRO A 7 -13.42 43.42 42.53
N HIS A 8 -13.60 44.12 41.42
CA HIS A 8 -14.86 44.19 40.66
C HIS A 8 -15.04 42.92 39.80
N PRO A 9 -16.29 42.48 39.54
CA PRO A 9 -16.54 41.28 38.73
C PRO A 9 -16.39 41.56 37.23
N HIS A 10 -15.76 40.62 36.52
CA HIS A 10 -15.63 40.61 35.06
C HIS A 10 -16.99 40.53 34.35
N PRO A 11 -17.17 41.20 33.19
CA PRO A 11 -18.38 41.05 32.39
C PRO A 11 -18.37 39.72 31.62
N THR A 12 -19.43 38.95 31.76
CA THR A 12 -19.72 37.74 30.97
C THR A 12 -20.16 38.14 29.55
N PHE A 13 -19.44 37.71 28.52
CA PHE A 13 -19.88 37.83 27.13
C PHE A 13 -20.79 36.64 26.74
N PRO A 14 -21.89 36.86 25.98
CA PRO A 14 -22.82 35.80 25.58
C PRO A 14 -22.28 34.88 24.45
N PRO A 15 -22.78 33.63 24.33
CA PRO A 15 -22.10 32.51 23.68
C PRO A 15 -22.27 32.39 22.15
N TRP A 16 -22.46 33.49 21.41
CA TRP A 16 -22.69 33.43 19.96
C TRP A 16 -21.46 33.81 19.10
N HIS A 17 -20.30 34.03 19.70
CA HIS A 17 -19.06 34.37 18.97
C HIS A 17 -18.21 33.16 18.52
N LEU A 18 -18.48 31.95 19.03
CA LEU A 18 -17.72 30.73 18.69
C LEU A 18 -18.21 30.03 17.41
N ASP A 19 -19.46 30.28 17.00
CA ASP A 19 -20.02 29.66 15.78
C ASP A 19 -19.56 30.36 14.49
N LEU A 20 -19.25 31.66 14.55
CA LEU A 20 -18.70 32.40 13.40
C LEU A 20 -17.24 32.01 13.10
N VAL A 21 -16.42 31.73 14.12
CA VAL A 21 -15.05 31.24 13.92
C VAL A 21 -15.04 29.78 13.40
N ARG A 22 -16.02 28.97 13.80
CA ARG A 22 -16.19 27.59 13.29
C ARG A 22 -16.77 27.55 11.87
N MET A 23 -17.67 28.46 11.51
CA MET A 23 -18.17 28.59 10.12
C MET A 23 -17.08 29.03 9.15
N PHE A 24 -16.17 29.93 9.56
CA PHE A 24 -15.04 30.32 8.71
C PHE A 24 -13.95 29.25 8.61
N ALA A 25 -13.72 28.46 9.67
CA ALA A 25 -12.81 27.31 9.62
C ALA A 25 -13.31 26.16 8.72
N ALA A 26 -14.64 25.94 8.67
CA ALA A 26 -15.26 24.94 7.80
C ALA A 26 -15.21 25.30 6.30
N ALA A 27 -15.12 26.59 5.96
CA ALA A 27 -14.95 27.06 4.59
C ALA A 27 -13.49 26.98 4.08
N PHE A 28 -12.50 27.04 4.97
CA PHE A 28 -11.08 26.88 4.62
C PHE A 28 -10.55 25.43 4.70
N GLY A 29 -11.27 24.53 5.38
CA GLY A 29 -10.88 23.11 5.52
C GLY A 29 -10.97 22.25 4.25
N ARG A 30 -11.53 22.78 3.15
CA ARG A 30 -11.65 22.06 1.87
C ARG A 30 -10.46 22.24 0.91
N ALA A 31 -9.43 22.98 1.31
CA ALA A 31 -8.27 23.26 0.48
C ALA A 31 -6.95 22.75 1.09
N ALA A 32 -6.86 21.46 1.43
CA ALA A 32 -5.59 20.80 1.69
C ALA A 32 -5.65 19.28 1.45
N ARG A 33 -6.11 18.86 0.27
CA ARG A 33 -5.66 17.57 -0.28
C ARG A 33 -4.17 17.71 -0.62
N ARG A 34 -3.29 17.62 0.38
CA ARG A 34 -1.88 17.35 0.08
C ARG A 34 -1.81 15.87 -0.23
N ALA A 35 -1.80 15.56 -1.53
CA ALA A 35 -1.18 14.34 -2.02
C ALA A 35 0.12 14.14 -1.22
N VAL A 36 0.27 12.99 -0.56
CA VAL A 36 1.57 12.60 -0.04
C VAL A 36 2.41 12.34 -1.28
N ALA A 37 3.06 13.39 -1.77
CA ALA A 37 4.05 13.27 -2.82
C ALA A 37 5.10 12.28 -2.32
N PRO A 38 5.62 11.38 -3.17
CA PRO A 38 6.78 10.56 -2.80
C PRO A 38 7.83 11.51 -2.22
N VAL A 39 8.38 11.19 -1.06
CA VAL A 39 9.47 11.96 -0.47
C VAL A 39 10.62 11.90 -1.48
N ARG A 40 10.82 12.99 -2.22
CA ARG A 40 11.88 13.13 -3.23
C ARG A 40 13.21 13.24 -2.50
N ALA A 41 13.85 12.10 -2.25
CA ALA A 41 15.20 12.06 -1.73
C ALA A 41 16.18 12.49 -2.81
N PHE A 42 17.21 13.26 -2.45
CA PHE A 42 18.30 13.57 -3.37
C PHE A 42 19.11 12.30 -3.65
N ALA A 43 19.26 11.97 -4.94
CA ALA A 43 20.15 10.89 -5.36
C ALA A 43 21.56 11.46 -5.60
N THR A 44 22.57 10.84 -5.00
CA THR A 44 23.98 11.15 -5.23
C THR A 44 24.72 9.88 -5.62
N GLY A 45 25.66 9.95 -6.57
CA GLY A 45 26.42 8.78 -7.01
C GLY A 45 26.96 8.93 -8.42
N PRO A 46 27.64 7.90 -8.96
CA PRO A 46 28.20 7.96 -10.31
C PRO A 46 27.09 8.11 -11.33
N ALA A 47 27.22 9.11 -12.20
CA ALA A 47 26.27 9.39 -13.29
C ALA A 47 26.27 8.30 -14.38
N VAL A 48 27.32 7.48 -14.44
CA VAL A 48 27.47 6.44 -15.46
C VAL A 48 27.41 5.06 -14.81
N SER A 49 26.65 4.15 -15.42
CA SER A 49 26.68 2.73 -15.03
C SER A 49 28.07 2.13 -15.27
N SER A 50 28.48 1.17 -14.44
CA SER A 50 29.72 0.41 -14.65
C SER A 50 29.75 -0.35 -15.98
N THR A 51 28.59 -0.59 -16.59
CA THR A 51 28.41 -1.26 -17.88
C THR A 51 28.24 -0.29 -19.05
N GLY A 52 28.32 1.02 -18.82
CA GLY A 52 27.98 2.05 -19.80
C GLY A 52 26.47 2.19 -20.04
N PRO A 53 26.06 3.07 -20.99
CA PRO A 53 24.66 3.25 -21.37
C PRO A 53 24.10 2.05 -22.14
N VAL A 54 22.77 1.94 -22.21
CA VAL A 54 22.11 0.92 -23.04
C VAL A 54 22.45 1.11 -24.52
N SER A 55 22.96 0.07 -25.18
CA SER A 55 23.34 0.13 -26.61
C SER A 55 22.11 0.31 -27.52
N ASP A 56 22.33 0.75 -28.76
CA ASP A 56 21.24 0.94 -29.74
C ASP A 56 20.54 -0.37 -30.08
N GLU A 57 21.27 -1.48 -30.18
CA GLU A 57 20.69 -2.79 -30.46
C GLU A 57 19.79 -3.27 -29.32
N LEU A 58 20.21 -3.05 -28.07
CA LEU A 58 19.41 -3.40 -26.90
C LEU A 58 18.22 -2.45 -26.74
N LEU A 59 18.38 -1.16 -27.01
CA LEU A 59 17.27 -0.22 -26.97
C LEU A 59 16.19 -0.57 -28.02
N ALA A 60 16.60 -0.94 -29.23
CA ALA A 60 15.68 -1.37 -30.28
C ALA A 60 14.85 -2.60 -29.86
N LYS A 61 15.48 -3.54 -29.14
CA LYS A 61 14.83 -4.70 -28.53
C LYS A 61 13.86 -4.31 -27.40
N LEU A 62 14.29 -3.46 -26.47
CA LEU A 62 13.43 -2.99 -25.37
C LEU A 62 12.19 -2.24 -25.87
N LYS A 63 12.31 -1.50 -26.98
CA LYS A 63 11.21 -0.75 -27.61
C LYS A 63 10.05 -1.63 -28.08
N THR A 64 10.30 -2.91 -28.38
CA THR A 64 9.24 -3.83 -28.82
C THR A 64 8.41 -4.37 -27.65
N MET A 65 8.95 -4.34 -26.43
CA MET A 65 8.29 -4.85 -25.23
C MET A 65 7.27 -3.86 -24.66
N SER A 66 6.34 -4.37 -23.85
CA SER A 66 5.46 -3.55 -22.99
C SER A 66 6.13 -3.22 -21.65
N THR A 67 5.62 -2.19 -20.96
CA THR A 67 6.11 -1.87 -19.62
C THR A 67 5.90 -3.02 -18.64
N GLN A 68 4.78 -3.76 -18.73
CA GLN A 68 4.48 -4.90 -17.85
C GLN A 68 5.46 -6.06 -18.03
N SER A 69 5.78 -6.43 -19.28
CA SER A 69 6.72 -7.52 -19.56
C SER A 69 8.11 -7.22 -18.97
N LEU A 70 8.53 -5.96 -19.06
CA LEU A 70 9.82 -5.52 -18.50
C LEU A 70 9.81 -5.42 -16.97
N ILE A 71 8.69 -5.02 -16.35
CA ILE A 71 8.50 -5.05 -14.89
C ILE A 71 8.67 -6.48 -14.35
N ASP A 72 8.06 -7.47 -15.01
CA ASP A 72 8.22 -8.88 -14.64
C ASP A 72 9.70 -9.32 -14.68
N GLY A 73 10.42 -8.93 -15.73
CA GLY A 73 11.85 -9.19 -15.85
C GLY A 73 12.66 -8.54 -14.73
N LEU A 74 12.37 -7.29 -14.40
CA LEU A 74 12.99 -6.55 -13.29
C LEU A 74 12.71 -7.20 -11.94
N TRP A 75 11.47 -7.63 -11.69
CA TRP A 75 11.08 -8.32 -10.46
C TRP A 75 11.87 -9.61 -10.26
N ILE A 76 12.01 -10.43 -11.31
CA ILE A 76 12.82 -11.65 -11.28
C ILE A 76 14.29 -11.35 -11.00
N LYS A 77 14.81 -10.24 -11.52
CA LYS A 77 16.18 -9.76 -11.26
C LYS A 77 16.36 -9.11 -9.89
N GLY A 78 15.32 -9.01 -9.06
CA GLY A 78 15.38 -8.40 -7.74
C GLY A 78 15.34 -6.87 -7.74
N TRP A 79 14.75 -6.27 -8.77
CA TRP A 79 14.54 -4.82 -8.91
C TRP A 79 13.05 -4.49 -8.77
N PRO A 80 12.52 -4.41 -7.53
CA PRO A 80 11.08 -4.36 -7.28
C PRO A 80 10.41 -3.02 -7.63
N THR A 81 11.20 -1.94 -7.81
CA THR A 81 10.69 -0.58 -8.06
C THR A 81 11.35 0.01 -9.29
N SER A 82 10.56 0.24 -10.34
CA SER A 82 11.03 0.81 -11.61
C SER A 82 10.08 1.84 -12.24
N HIS A 83 8.88 2.03 -11.70
CA HIS A 83 7.85 2.89 -12.26
C HIS A 83 8.01 4.36 -11.81
N ILE A 84 8.07 5.30 -12.74
CA ILE A 84 8.11 6.74 -12.41
C ILE A 84 6.70 7.16 -11.97
N ALA A 85 6.49 7.29 -10.66
CA ALA A 85 5.17 7.54 -10.10
C ALA A 85 4.58 8.87 -10.60
N GLY A 86 3.35 8.79 -11.10
CA GLY A 86 2.58 9.94 -11.57
C GLY A 86 2.86 10.34 -13.02
N ALA A 87 3.93 9.89 -13.67
CA ALA A 87 4.17 10.21 -15.08
C ALA A 87 3.14 9.52 -15.99
N ARG A 88 2.13 10.26 -16.44
CA ARG A 88 1.04 9.79 -17.30
C ARG A 88 1.16 10.40 -18.70
N PRO A 89 0.79 9.65 -19.76
CA PRO A 89 0.84 10.18 -21.12
C PRO A 89 -0.13 11.36 -21.30
N LEU A 90 0.28 12.38 -22.06
CA LEU A 90 -0.61 13.52 -22.36
C LEU A 90 -1.82 13.13 -23.21
N ALA A 91 -1.69 12.11 -24.06
CA ALA A 91 -2.78 11.59 -24.87
C ALA A 91 -2.73 10.06 -24.97
N PRO A 92 -3.87 9.40 -25.24
CA PRO A 92 -3.90 7.97 -25.45
C PRO A 92 -2.98 7.51 -26.60
N GLY A 93 -2.37 6.34 -26.45
CA GLY A 93 -1.57 5.71 -27.50
C GLY A 93 -0.14 6.23 -27.63
N MET A 94 0.30 7.14 -26.77
CA MET A 94 1.71 7.53 -26.69
C MET A 94 2.58 6.34 -26.29
N LYS A 95 3.75 6.23 -26.91
CA LYS A 95 4.79 5.23 -26.58
C LYS A 95 6.16 5.91 -26.66
N CYS A 96 6.96 5.83 -25.61
CA CYS A 96 8.33 6.34 -25.61
C CYS A 96 9.33 5.21 -25.36
N ALA A 97 10.51 5.36 -25.95
CA ALA A 97 11.65 4.49 -25.69
C ALA A 97 12.93 5.26 -25.98
N GLY A 98 13.84 5.32 -25.02
CA GLY A 98 15.15 5.93 -25.21
C GLY A 98 16.02 5.86 -23.97
N ARG A 99 17.29 6.21 -24.11
CA ARG A 99 18.21 6.40 -22.99
C ARG A 99 17.87 7.68 -22.24
N ALA A 100 17.95 7.63 -20.92
CA ALA A 100 17.69 8.78 -20.08
C ALA A 100 18.75 9.88 -20.31
N VAL A 101 18.28 11.09 -20.63
CA VAL A 101 19.02 12.34 -20.48
C VAL A 101 18.38 13.08 -19.31
N THR A 102 19.11 13.23 -18.21
CA THR A 102 18.51 13.62 -16.92
C THR A 102 18.68 15.12 -16.64
N VAL A 103 17.63 15.75 -16.10
CA VAL A 103 17.67 17.13 -15.62
C VAL A 103 17.06 17.19 -14.22
N GLN A 104 17.80 17.78 -13.27
CA GLN A 104 17.30 18.03 -11.92
C GLN A 104 16.86 19.48 -11.78
N PHE A 105 15.65 19.69 -11.28
CA PHE A 105 15.19 20.99 -10.79
C PHE A 105 15.37 21.07 -9.28
N VAL A 106 15.65 22.27 -8.79
CA VAL A 106 15.74 22.59 -7.35
C VAL A 106 14.84 23.78 -7.04
N GLY A 107 14.49 23.94 -5.76
CA GLY A 107 13.61 25.02 -5.32
C GLY A 107 14.18 26.39 -5.71
N GLN A 108 13.29 27.30 -6.12
CA GLN A 108 13.68 28.65 -6.48
C GLN A 108 14.31 29.34 -5.27
N ARG A 109 15.49 29.93 -5.50
CA ARG A 109 16.23 30.72 -4.52
C ARG A 109 17.06 31.76 -5.27
N PRO A 110 16.95 33.07 -4.93
CA PRO A 110 17.68 34.11 -5.65
C PRO A 110 19.20 33.93 -5.70
N ASP A 111 19.81 33.41 -4.63
CA ASP A 111 21.24 33.13 -4.57
C ASP A 111 21.63 31.96 -5.50
N ILE A 112 20.87 30.86 -5.47
CA ILE A 112 21.09 29.72 -6.37
C ILE A 112 20.84 30.13 -7.84
N ALA A 113 19.87 31.00 -8.10
CA ALA A 113 19.60 31.53 -9.44
C ALA A 113 20.76 32.38 -9.98
N ALA A 114 21.45 33.10 -9.10
CA ALA A 114 22.63 33.89 -9.47
C ALA A 114 23.85 33.00 -9.79
N ASP A 115 24.01 31.89 -9.06
CA ASP A 115 25.11 30.94 -9.28
C ASP A 115 24.88 30.02 -10.49
N LYS A 116 23.61 29.84 -10.90
CA LYS A 116 23.25 28.98 -12.03
C LYS A 116 23.74 29.58 -13.35
N PRO A 117 24.44 28.81 -14.20
CA PRO A 117 24.75 29.22 -15.56
C PRO A 117 23.50 29.69 -16.33
N ALA A 118 23.61 30.80 -17.07
CA ALA A 118 22.52 31.42 -17.81
C ALA A 118 22.61 31.14 -19.32
N GLY A 119 21.53 31.43 -20.05
CA GLY A 119 21.49 31.23 -21.50
C GLY A 119 21.73 29.76 -21.89
N GLU A 120 22.42 29.53 -23.00
CA GLU A 120 22.70 28.19 -23.55
C GLU A 120 23.47 27.27 -22.59
N ALA A 121 24.23 27.83 -21.66
CA ALA A 121 24.94 27.08 -20.62
C ALA A 121 24.02 26.61 -19.47
N SER A 122 22.74 26.98 -19.47
CA SER A 122 21.80 26.53 -18.45
C SER A 122 21.61 25.01 -18.54
N PRO A 123 21.54 24.29 -17.40
CA PRO A 123 21.54 22.83 -17.39
C PRO A 123 20.46 22.18 -18.27
N GLU A 124 19.26 22.76 -18.37
CA GLU A 124 18.22 22.19 -19.22
C GLU A 124 18.54 22.30 -20.71
N TYR A 125 19.19 23.37 -21.16
CA TYR A 125 19.50 23.57 -22.57
C TYR A 125 20.72 22.74 -22.98
N GLU A 126 21.72 22.63 -22.12
CA GLU A 126 22.82 21.67 -22.31
C GLU A 126 22.29 20.22 -22.42
N ALA A 127 21.25 19.88 -21.65
CA ALA A 127 20.60 18.58 -21.73
C ALA A 127 19.82 18.40 -23.04
N PHE A 128 19.12 19.43 -23.52
CA PHE A 128 18.38 19.36 -24.79
C PHE A 128 19.30 19.04 -25.96
N GLU A 129 20.50 19.63 -26.00
CA GLU A 129 21.48 19.36 -27.07
C GLU A 129 22.11 17.96 -27.01
N GLN A 130 21.84 17.19 -25.96
CA GLN A 130 22.22 15.79 -25.83
C GLN A 130 21.07 14.82 -26.15
N ALA A 131 19.90 15.36 -26.50
CA ALA A 131 18.72 14.59 -26.85
C ALA A 131 18.66 14.28 -28.36
N GLY A 132 18.03 13.17 -28.70
CA GLY A 132 17.82 12.70 -30.07
C GLY A 132 16.77 11.59 -30.12
N PRO A 133 16.60 10.92 -31.27
CA PRO A 133 15.58 9.90 -31.48
C PRO A 133 15.67 8.68 -30.56
N ASN A 134 16.85 8.43 -29.98
CA ASN A 134 17.08 7.30 -29.10
C ASN A 134 17.22 7.74 -27.63
N GLU A 135 16.90 9.00 -27.32
CA GLU A 135 17.03 9.58 -26.00
C GLU A 135 15.66 10.04 -25.51
N VAL A 136 15.45 9.92 -24.21
CA VAL A 136 14.25 10.39 -23.52
C VAL A 136 14.70 11.38 -22.45
N MET A 137 14.14 12.58 -22.51
CA MET A 137 14.38 13.59 -21.47
C MET A 137 13.68 13.17 -20.19
N VAL A 138 14.41 13.10 -19.06
CA VAL A 138 13.85 12.78 -17.75
C VAL A 138 14.08 13.97 -16.82
N LEU A 139 13.02 14.74 -16.55
CA LEU A 139 13.08 15.97 -15.78
C LEU A 139 12.49 15.75 -14.39
N SER A 140 13.34 15.72 -13.36
CA SER A 140 12.91 15.69 -11.95
C SER A 140 12.52 17.10 -11.52
N SER A 141 11.24 17.29 -11.21
CA SER A 141 10.70 18.55 -10.68
C SER A 141 10.95 18.66 -9.16
N VAL A 142 10.68 19.82 -8.56
CA VAL A 142 10.60 19.95 -7.09
C VAL A 142 9.26 19.49 -6.53
N GLY A 143 8.24 19.40 -7.39
CA GLY A 143 6.89 19.01 -7.01
C GLY A 143 6.01 18.63 -8.21
N PRO A 144 4.88 17.95 -7.96
CA PRO A 144 4.02 17.39 -9.00
C PRO A 144 3.33 18.44 -9.89
N TRP A 145 3.10 19.65 -9.36
CA TRP A 145 2.29 20.69 -10.02
C TRP A 145 3.11 21.74 -10.76
N GLU A 146 4.45 21.66 -10.66
CA GLU A 146 5.34 22.69 -11.17
C GLU A 146 5.73 22.42 -12.62
N SER A 147 5.64 23.45 -13.46
CA SER A 147 5.95 23.34 -14.88
C SER A 147 7.46 23.21 -15.11
N VAL A 148 7.90 22.10 -15.70
CA VAL A 148 9.31 21.94 -16.12
C VAL A 148 9.61 22.62 -17.47
N GLY A 149 8.57 22.90 -18.26
CA GLY A 149 8.67 23.55 -19.55
C GLY A 149 7.33 23.60 -20.29
N GLY A 150 7.37 24.18 -21.49
CA GLY A 150 6.26 24.38 -22.41
C GLY A 150 6.79 24.70 -23.80
N ASP A 151 5.93 25.23 -24.66
CA ASP A 151 6.10 25.45 -26.09
C ASP A 151 7.56 25.69 -26.54
N ILE A 152 8.08 26.91 -26.36
CA ILE A 152 9.39 27.32 -26.91
C ILE A 152 10.54 26.45 -26.42
N LYS A 153 10.52 26.01 -25.15
CA LYS A 153 11.57 25.12 -24.62
C LYS A 153 11.53 23.75 -25.31
N PHE A 154 10.33 23.23 -25.51
CA PHE A 154 10.14 21.89 -26.08
C PHE A 154 10.10 21.84 -27.60
N LEU A 155 9.98 22.99 -28.27
CA LEU A 155 10.18 23.11 -29.71
C LEU A 155 11.57 22.58 -30.12
N ARG A 156 12.60 22.82 -29.31
CA ARG A 156 13.94 22.29 -29.58
C ARG A 156 13.97 20.76 -29.56
N LEU A 157 13.29 20.14 -28.59
CA LEU A 157 13.19 18.69 -28.50
C LEU A 157 12.45 18.09 -29.70
N LYS A 158 11.44 18.79 -30.23
CA LYS A 158 10.79 18.43 -31.51
C LYS A 158 11.79 18.49 -32.67
N GLN A 159 12.57 19.57 -32.78
CA GLN A 159 13.56 19.72 -33.85
C GLN A 159 14.63 18.61 -33.84
N LEU A 160 14.95 18.11 -32.65
CA LEU A 160 15.88 16.99 -32.44
C LEU A 160 15.22 15.61 -32.60
N ASN A 161 13.90 15.56 -32.86
CA ASN A 161 13.11 14.34 -32.96
C ASN A 161 13.26 13.44 -31.73
N VAL A 162 13.17 14.01 -30.53
CA VAL A 162 13.43 13.28 -29.28
C VAL A 162 12.55 12.01 -29.15
N GLY A 163 13.12 10.95 -28.58
CA GLY A 163 12.39 9.69 -28.30
C GLY A 163 11.28 9.84 -27.25
N GLY A 164 11.32 10.91 -26.46
CA GLY A 164 10.23 11.33 -25.57
C GLY A 164 10.64 12.30 -24.47
N LEU A 165 9.67 12.72 -23.68
CA LEU A 165 9.86 13.50 -22.47
C LEU A 165 9.08 12.88 -21.31
N VAL A 166 9.71 12.80 -20.15
CA VAL A 166 9.16 12.24 -18.92
C VAL A 166 9.47 13.17 -17.76
N THR A 167 8.47 13.49 -16.96
CA THR A 167 8.65 14.27 -15.74
C THR A 167 7.69 13.83 -14.65
N ASP A 168 8.14 13.94 -13.40
CA ASP A 168 7.29 13.84 -12.22
C ASP A 168 6.70 15.19 -11.80
N GLY A 169 6.90 16.25 -12.60
CA GLY A 169 6.23 17.53 -12.51
C GLY A 169 5.15 17.68 -13.57
N SER A 170 4.81 18.92 -13.88
CA SER A 170 3.80 19.25 -14.89
C SER A 170 4.41 19.86 -16.14
N VAL A 171 3.65 19.88 -17.23
CA VAL A 171 4.02 20.61 -18.48
C VAL A 171 2.97 21.67 -18.83
N ARG A 172 3.37 22.62 -19.67
CA ARG A 172 2.51 23.69 -20.19
C ARG A 172 2.25 23.53 -21.67
N ASP A 173 1.28 24.29 -22.18
CA ASP A 173 1.02 24.45 -23.62
C ASP A 173 0.68 23.11 -24.27
N THR A 174 -0.21 22.36 -23.60
CA THR A 174 -0.56 20.97 -23.93
C THR A 174 -0.99 20.80 -25.37
N ASP A 175 -1.83 21.70 -25.89
CA ASP A 175 -2.30 21.61 -27.28
C ASP A 175 -1.13 21.70 -28.27
N VAL A 176 -0.18 22.60 -28.03
CA VAL A 176 1.04 22.75 -28.84
C VAL A 176 1.95 21.52 -28.70
N LEU A 177 2.10 20.99 -27.49
CA LEU A 177 2.88 19.77 -27.26
C LEU A 177 2.29 18.56 -27.98
N LEU A 178 0.97 18.44 -28.07
CA LEU A 178 0.31 17.38 -28.83
C LEU A 178 0.59 17.51 -30.34
N GLU A 179 0.66 18.74 -30.86
CA GLU A 179 1.05 19.02 -32.26
C GLU A 179 2.55 18.77 -32.54
N TYR A 180 3.38 18.65 -31.49
CA TYR A 180 4.80 18.35 -31.65
C TYR A 180 5.08 16.90 -31.98
N GLY A 181 4.16 15.99 -31.64
CA GLY A 181 4.17 14.60 -32.12
C GLY A 181 5.17 13.66 -31.45
N PHE A 182 6.01 14.14 -30.53
CA PHE A 182 6.82 13.27 -29.67
C PHE A 182 6.08 12.93 -28.37
N PRO A 183 6.32 11.76 -27.77
CA PRO A 183 5.57 11.30 -26.60
C PRO A 183 5.98 12.08 -25.34
N VAL A 184 4.99 12.55 -24.58
CA VAL A 184 5.19 13.31 -23.34
C VAL A 184 4.44 12.66 -22.18
N TYR A 185 5.15 12.43 -21.09
CA TYR A 185 4.64 11.89 -19.85
C TYR A 185 4.87 12.88 -18.71
N SER A 186 3.80 13.22 -18.00
CA SER A 186 3.85 14.20 -16.92
C SER A 186 2.88 13.85 -15.80
N TYR A 187 3.11 14.40 -14.61
CA TYR A 187 2.16 14.27 -13.50
C TYR A 187 0.84 14.98 -13.80
N SER A 188 0.90 16.15 -14.42
CA SER A 188 -0.27 16.92 -14.80
C SER A 188 0.07 17.94 -15.90
N THR A 189 -0.94 18.65 -16.37
CA THR A 189 -0.79 19.85 -17.20
C THR A 189 -1.12 21.06 -16.33
N THR A 190 -0.45 22.19 -16.57
CA THR A 190 -0.59 23.38 -15.73
C THR A 190 -0.42 24.66 -16.54
N PRO A 191 -1.13 25.76 -16.20
CA PRO A 191 -0.85 27.08 -16.75
C PRO A 191 0.19 27.87 -15.91
N ARG A 192 0.71 27.30 -14.81
CA ARG A 192 1.67 27.97 -13.91
C ARG A 192 3.05 28.11 -14.55
N GLN A 193 3.75 29.21 -14.29
CA GLN A 193 5.14 29.35 -14.71
C GLN A 193 6.07 28.66 -13.72
N GLY A 194 6.95 27.78 -14.21
CA GLY A 194 7.93 27.06 -13.40
C GLY A 194 8.94 27.94 -12.65
N PRO A 195 9.54 28.97 -13.28
CA PRO A 195 10.63 29.75 -12.67
C PRO A 195 10.32 30.43 -11.33
N HIS A 196 9.04 30.60 -10.97
CA HIS A 196 8.66 31.14 -9.67
C HIS A 196 8.83 30.14 -8.51
N VAL A 197 8.85 28.83 -8.80
CA VAL A 197 8.86 27.77 -7.79
C VAL A 197 10.13 26.93 -7.87
N HIS A 198 10.69 26.75 -9.06
CA HIS A 198 11.91 25.98 -9.26
C HIS A 198 12.77 26.46 -10.42
N GLN A 199 13.99 25.96 -10.45
CA GLN A 199 14.95 26.22 -11.50
C GLN A 199 15.75 24.94 -11.81
N PRO A 200 16.20 24.76 -13.05
CA PRO A 200 17.10 23.67 -13.42
C PRO A 200 18.46 23.87 -12.73
N TRP A 201 19.09 22.78 -12.32
CA TRP A 201 20.30 22.81 -11.51
C TRP A 201 21.43 21.96 -12.08
N SER A 202 21.12 20.76 -12.54
CA SER A 202 22.12 19.85 -13.08
C SER A 202 21.59 19.07 -14.28
N CYS A 203 22.47 18.88 -15.27
CA CYS A 203 22.30 18.01 -16.42
C CYS A 203 23.08 16.70 -16.20
N ASN A 204 22.59 15.59 -16.74
CA ASN A 204 23.25 14.29 -16.77
C ASN A 204 23.86 13.85 -15.43
N SER A 205 23.12 14.15 -14.37
CA SER A 205 23.40 13.69 -13.01
C SER A 205 22.41 12.59 -12.64
N VAL A 206 22.73 11.82 -11.60
CA VAL A 206 21.74 10.88 -11.05
C VAL A 206 20.61 11.68 -10.42
N ILE A 207 19.36 11.39 -10.80
CA ILE A 207 18.18 12.10 -10.30
C ILE A 207 17.19 11.15 -9.65
N MET A 208 16.33 11.69 -8.79
CA MET A 208 15.14 11.01 -8.30
C MET A 208 13.92 11.56 -9.04
N CYS A 209 13.25 10.74 -9.84
CA CYS A 209 12.07 11.13 -10.62
C CYS A 209 10.92 10.18 -10.28
N GLY A 210 9.83 10.71 -9.72
CA GLY A 210 8.64 9.92 -9.39
C GLY A 210 8.92 8.78 -8.41
N GLY A 211 9.87 8.97 -7.48
CA GLY A 211 10.26 7.95 -6.51
C GLY A 211 11.25 6.89 -7.02
N ILE A 212 11.72 7.01 -8.27
CA ILE A 212 12.73 6.12 -8.86
C ILE A 212 14.03 6.88 -9.11
N THR A 213 15.15 6.24 -8.80
CA THR A 213 16.47 6.75 -9.15
C THR A 213 16.75 6.48 -10.62
N VAL A 214 17.11 7.50 -11.38
CA VAL A 214 17.41 7.43 -12.81
C VAL A 214 18.84 7.87 -13.04
N ARG A 215 19.62 7.03 -13.73
CA ARG A 215 20.94 7.42 -14.23
C ARG A 215 20.87 7.78 -15.71
N PRO A 216 21.69 8.74 -16.16
CA PRO A 216 21.96 8.91 -17.58
C PRO A 216 22.29 7.59 -18.26
N GLY A 217 21.66 7.32 -19.41
CA GLY A 217 21.89 6.10 -20.17
C GLY A 217 21.08 4.87 -19.75
N ASP A 218 20.31 4.92 -18.66
CA ASP A 218 19.30 3.91 -18.36
C ASP A 218 18.20 3.94 -19.44
N ALA A 219 17.57 2.79 -19.73
CA ALA A 219 16.48 2.76 -20.70
C ALA A 219 15.18 3.21 -20.04
N ILE A 220 14.50 4.16 -20.68
CA ILE A 220 13.21 4.69 -20.31
C ILE A 220 12.19 4.16 -21.31
N ILE A 221 11.21 3.40 -20.82
CA ILE A 221 10.17 2.77 -21.65
C ILE A 221 8.83 3.23 -21.11
N GLY A 222 7.98 3.79 -21.96
CA GLY A 222 6.65 4.25 -21.58
C GLY A 222 5.58 3.83 -22.58
N ASP A 223 4.43 3.50 -22.05
CA ASP A 223 3.20 3.20 -22.77
C ASP A 223 1.98 3.79 -22.03
N GLN A 224 0.77 3.36 -22.40
CA GLN A 224 -0.47 3.89 -21.82
C GLN A 224 -0.55 3.76 -20.29
N ASP A 225 0.11 2.76 -19.71
CA ASP A 225 0.04 2.47 -18.29
C ASP A 225 1.05 3.27 -17.45
N GLY A 226 2.03 3.91 -18.11
CA GLY A 226 2.99 4.81 -17.48
C GLY A 226 4.40 4.63 -18.04
N VAL A 227 5.39 4.99 -17.23
CA VAL A 227 6.81 4.94 -17.60
C VAL A 227 7.60 4.14 -16.59
N ILE A 228 8.51 3.31 -17.08
CA ILE A 228 9.47 2.57 -16.27
C ILE A 228 10.91 2.91 -16.63
N VAL A 229 11.80 2.62 -15.69
CA VAL A 229 13.25 2.70 -15.82
C VAL A 229 13.79 1.27 -15.82
N VAL A 230 14.54 0.91 -16.86
CA VAL A 230 15.29 -0.34 -16.96
C VAL A 230 16.77 0.02 -16.80
N PRO A 231 17.40 -0.28 -15.64
CA PRO A 231 18.78 0.08 -15.40
C PRO A 231 19.73 -0.56 -16.41
N ALA A 232 20.68 0.22 -16.93
CA ALA A 232 21.59 -0.24 -17.99
C ALA A 232 22.38 -1.51 -17.59
N ALA A 233 22.72 -1.66 -16.31
CA ALA A 233 23.47 -2.80 -15.77
C ALA A 233 22.74 -4.15 -15.89
N VAL A 234 21.42 -4.16 -16.00
CA VAL A 234 20.61 -5.40 -16.05
C VAL A 234 19.69 -5.46 -17.28
N ALA A 235 19.74 -4.45 -18.15
CA ALA A 235 18.80 -4.30 -19.25
C ALA A 235 18.76 -5.49 -20.22
N GLN A 236 19.92 -6.10 -20.52
CA GLN A 236 19.99 -7.28 -21.39
C GLN A 236 19.28 -8.49 -20.76
N GLU A 237 19.58 -8.78 -19.50
CA GLU A 237 18.96 -9.90 -18.78
C GLU A 237 17.45 -9.68 -18.60
N VAL A 238 17.03 -8.44 -18.32
CA VAL A 238 15.61 -8.08 -18.23
C VAL A 238 14.90 -8.31 -19.55
N TYR A 239 15.48 -7.89 -20.67
CA TYR A 239 14.93 -8.15 -22.00
C TYR A 239 14.79 -9.65 -22.26
N ASP A 240 15.84 -10.44 -22.02
CA ASP A 240 15.82 -11.88 -22.30
C ASP A 240 14.74 -12.60 -21.48
N ILE A 241 14.56 -12.20 -20.22
CA ILE A 241 13.48 -12.71 -19.35
C ILE A 241 12.12 -12.28 -19.88
N ALA A 242 11.91 -10.99 -20.15
CA ALA A 242 10.65 -10.43 -20.62
C ALA A 242 10.21 -11.08 -21.95
N HIS A 243 11.12 -11.15 -22.92
CA HIS A 243 10.89 -11.74 -24.23
C HIS A 243 10.53 -13.23 -24.13
N SER A 244 11.23 -13.98 -23.29
CA SER A 244 10.93 -15.41 -23.08
C SER A 244 9.53 -15.64 -22.50
N ARG A 245 9.06 -14.73 -21.61
CA ARG A 245 7.73 -14.81 -21.00
C ARG A 245 6.65 -14.46 -22.00
N GLU A 246 6.85 -13.43 -22.81
CA GLU A 246 5.87 -13.01 -23.81
C GLU A 246 5.58 -14.12 -24.83
N VAL A 247 6.61 -14.87 -25.25
CA VAL A 247 6.43 -16.05 -26.11
C VAL A 247 5.51 -17.09 -25.45
N VAL A 248 5.73 -17.39 -24.16
CA VAL A 248 4.90 -18.33 -23.39
C VAL A 248 3.47 -17.80 -23.24
N GLU A 249 3.31 -16.53 -22.91
CA GLU A 249 1.99 -15.91 -22.75
C GLU A 249 1.20 -15.87 -24.05
N ASN A 250 1.83 -15.60 -25.19
CA ASN A 250 1.16 -15.60 -26.49
C ASN A 250 0.64 -17.00 -26.85
N ILE A 251 1.43 -18.05 -26.59
CA ILE A 251 0.98 -19.44 -26.77
C ILE A 251 -0.22 -19.76 -25.85
N VAL A 252 -0.17 -19.31 -24.60
CA VAL A 252 -1.28 -19.49 -23.65
C VAL A 252 -2.53 -18.72 -24.10
N LYS A 253 -2.38 -17.49 -24.59
CA LYS A 253 -3.49 -16.68 -25.12
C LYS A 253 -4.12 -17.35 -26.34
N GLU A 254 -3.33 -17.79 -27.31
CA GLU A 254 -3.82 -18.53 -28.48
C GLU A 254 -4.61 -19.78 -28.07
N GLU A 255 -4.09 -20.55 -27.11
CA GLU A 255 -4.76 -21.75 -26.60
C GLU A 255 -6.07 -21.41 -25.88
N LEU A 256 -6.11 -20.36 -25.07
CA LEU A 256 -7.34 -19.95 -24.38
C LEU A 256 -8.38 -19.34 -25.32
N VAL A 257 -7.95 -18.75 -26.45
CA VAL A 257 -8.87 -18.32 -27.51
C VAL A 257 -9.44 -19.52 -28.26
N ALA A 258 -8.61 -20.49 -28.61
CA ALA A 258 -9.05 -21.71 -29.30
C ALA A 258 -9.90 -22.62 -28.39
N ASN A 259 -9.54 -22.71 -27.11
CA ASN A 259 -10.14 -23.58 -26.10
C ASN A 259 -10.45 -22.77 -24.82
N PRO A 260 -11.59 -22.06 -24.78
CA PRO A 260 -11.95 -21.21 -23.64
C PRO A 260 -11.96 -21.94 -22.30
N GLY A 261 -11.32 -21.35 -21.30
CA GLY A 261 -11.22 -21.91 -19.95
C GLY A 261 -10.55 -20.94 -18.97
N PRO A 262 -10.47 -21.29 -17.68
CA PRO A 262 -9.85 -20.42 -16.69
C PRO A 262 -8.34 -20.28 -16.96
N PRO A 263 -7.77 -19.06 -16.87
CA PRO A 263 -6.33 -18.85 -17.08
C PRO A 263 -5.46 -19.60 -16.05
N GLY A 264 -6.03 -19.94 -14.89
CA GLY A 264 -5.39 -20.78 -13.86
C GLY A 264 -4.95 -22.17 -14.33
N LYS A 265 -5.41 -22.63 -15.50
CA LYS A 265 -4.91 -23.86 -16.14
C LYS A 265 -3.44 -23.75 -16.54
N PHE A 266 -2.98 -22.54 -16.85
CA PHE A 266 -1.63 -22.25 -17.36
C PHE A 266 -0.87 -21.21 -16.51
N TYR A 267 -1.56 -20.48 -15.62
CA TYR A 267 -1.01 -19.40 -14.79
C TYR A 267 -1.20 -19.66 -13.29
N PRO A 268 -0.31 -19.19 -12.38
CA PRO A 268 0.97 -18.51 -12.65
C PRO A 268 2.08 -19.50 -13.02
N PHE A 269 3.06 -19.03 -13.80
CA PHE A 269 4.27 -19.78 -14.08
C PHE A 269 5.54 -18.97 -13.76
N ILE A 270 6.55 -19.68 -13.26
CA ILE A 270 7.86 -19.12 -12.97
C ILE A 270 8.79 -19.55 -14.11
N THR A 271 9.37 -18.57 -14.81
CA THR A 271 10.34 -18.79 -15.88
C THR A 271 11.50 -19.67 -15.37
N GLY A 272 11.84 -20.74 -16.09
CA GLY A 272 12.87 -21.71 -15.69
C GLY A 272 12.45 -22.80 -14.69
N LYS A 273 11.20 -22.78 -14.20
CA LYS A 273 10.61 -23.81 -13.32
C LYS A 273 9.32 -24.43 -13.86
N ILE A 274 9.11 -24.35 -15.17
CA ILE A 274 7.94 -24.98 -15.81
C ILE A 274 8.15 -26.49 -15.83
N LYS A 275 7.25 -27.21 -15.15
CA LYS A 275 7.25 -28.67 -15.09
C LYS A 275 6.77 -29.27 -16.44
N PRO A 276 7.52 -30.15 -17.12
CA PRO A 276 7.12 -30.75 -18.39
C PRO A 276 5.74 -31.43 -18.35
N GLU A 277 5.39 -32.03 -17.22
CA GLU A 277 4.14 -32.74 -16.98
C GLU A 277 2.93 -31.82 -16.72
N SER A 278 3.16 -30.54 -16.45
CA SER A 278 2.09 -29.55 -16.24
C SER A 278 1.32 -29.27 -17.53
N ASN A 279 0.10 -28.74 -17.42
CA ASN A 279 -0.69 -28.34 -18.59
C ASN A 279 0.06 -27.36 -19.49
N LEU A 280 0.79 -26.41 -18.89
CA LEU A 280 1.64 -25.47 -19.61
C LEU A 280 2.83 -26.17 -20.28
N GLY A 281 3.51 -27.08 -19.57
CA GLY A 281 4.65 -27.81 -20.13
C GLY A 281 4.26 -28.66 -21.34
N LYS A 282 3.12 -29.35 -21.27
CA LYS A 282 2.58 -30.13 -22.40
C LYS A 282 2.25 -29.23 -23.61
N LEU A 283 1.63 -28.08 -23.36
CA LEU A 283 1.28 -27.10 -24.40
C LEU A 283 2.52 -26.51 -25.09
N LEU A 284 3.54 -26.13 -24.31
CA LEU A 284 4.77 -25.60 -24.88
C LEU A 284 5.53 -26.66 -25.68
N THR A 285 5.51 -27.92 -25.21
CA THR A 285 6.12 -29.05 -25.93
C THR A 285 5.42 -29.31 -27.27
N SER A 286 4.08 -29.27 -27.30
CA SER A 286 3.32 -29.47 -28.55
C SER A 286 3.55 -28.37 -29.58
N LYS A 287 3.94 -27.16 -29.13
CA LYS A 287 4.31 -26.01 -29.97
C LYS A 287 5.81 -25.96 -30.31
N GLY A 288 6.61 -26.96 -29.89
CA GLY A 288 8.03 -27.04 -30.19
C GLY A 288 8.91 -26.06 -29.40
N VAL A 289 8.39 -25.45 -28.33
CA VAL A 289 9.16 -24.53 -27.48
C VAL A 289 9.95 -25.33 -26.44
N LYS A 290 11.28 -25.14 -26.43
CA LYS A 290 12.14 -25.74 -25.40
C LYS A 290 12.07 -24.88 -24.12
N PHE A 291 11.58 -25.45 -23.04
CA PHE A 291 11.63 -24.87 -21.69
C PHE A 291 12.29 -25.89 -20.76
N TYR A 292 13.43 -25.54 -20.16
CA TYR A 292 14.14 -26.44 -19.26
C TYR A 292 13.62 -26.27 -17.84
N SER A 293 13.28 -27.39 -17.16
CA SER A 293 13.15 -27.39 -15.70
C SER A 293 14.54 -27.52 -15.08
N THR A 294 14.97 -26.55 -14.29
CA THR A 294 16.17 -26.72 -13.46
C THR A 294 15.83 -27.54 -12.21
N ALA A 295 15.67 -28.86 -12.36
CA ALA A 295 15.56 -29.79 -11.24
C ALA A 295 15.94 -31.25 -11.62
N ALA A 296 17.24 -31.53 -11.71
CA ALA A 296 17.95 -32.81 -11.42
C ALA A 296 19.40 -32.65 -11.93
N SER A 297 20.47 -32.83 -11.16
CA SER A 297 20.83 -34.05 -10.43
C SER A 297 21.62 -33.78 -9.13
N SER A 298 21.22 -34.55 -8.12
CA SER A 298 21.79 -34.72 -6.78
C SER A 298 23.02 -35.63 -6.77
N GLY A 299 23.90 -35.42 -5.79
CA GLY A 299 24.83 -36.43 -5.29
C GLY A 299 24.89 -36.43 -3.77
N ARG A 300 23.92 -37.05 -3.08
CA ARG A 300 24.17 -37.73 -1.80
C ARG A 300 23.05 -38.70 -1.43
N SER A 301 23.51 -39.92 -1.19
CA SER A 301 22.81 -41.09 -0.71
C SER A 301 22.20 -40.88 0.68
N SER A 302 20.95 -41.30 0.86
CA SER A 302 20.54 -41.94 2.11
C SER A 302 19.37 -42.90 1.87
N THR A 303 19.57 -44.08 2.40
CA THR A 303 18.83 -45.33 2.28
C THR A 303 17.47 -45.32 2.98
N SER A 304 16.53 -46.10 2.41
CA SER A 304 15.57 -46.97 3.11
C SER A 304 14.53 -46.33 4.08
N MET A 305 13.24 -46.41 3.71
CA MET A 305 12.32 -47.38 4.34
C MET A 305 10.96 -47.45 3.62
N THR A 306 10.54 -48.69 3.40
CA THR A 306 9.26 -49.16 2.90
C THR A 306 8.10 -48.86 3.86
N ARG A 307 6.93 -48.49 3.32
CA ARG A 307 5.65 -48.96 3.86
C ARG A 307 4.57 -49.04 2.77
N ARG A 308 3.96 -50.22 2.72
CA ARG A 308 2.91 -50.68 1.83
C ARG A 308 1.52 -50.25 2.31
N SER A 309 0.62 -50.23 1.32
CA SER A 309 -0.81 -50.60 1.31
C SER A 309 -1.86 -49.64 1.87
N GLY A 310 -2.88 -49.42 1.04
CA GLY A 310 -4.24 -49.11 1.48
C GLY A 310 -5.12 -48.54 0.37
N ASN A 311 -5.53 -49.36 -0.60
CA ASN A 311 -6.70 -49.08 -1.43
C ASN A 311 -7.96 -49.13 -0.56
N SER A 312 -8.85 -48.15 -0.71
CA SER A 312 -10.30 -48.40 -0.63
C SER A 312 -11.06 -47.47 -1.56
N LEU A 313 -11.87 -48.12 -2.39
CA LEU A 313 -12.76 -47.62 -3.43
C LEU A 313 -14.13 -47.20 -2.85
N PHE A 314 -14.92 -46.56 -3.73
CA PHE A 314 -16.35 -46.21 -3.63
C PHE A 314 -16.63 -45.00 -2.73
N GLY A 315 -17.42 -44.00 -3.12
CA GLY A 315 -18.42 -43.79 -4.17
C GLY A 315 -19.18 -42.53 -3.72
N GLY A 316 -19.43 -41.53 -4.55
CA GLY A 316 -20.54 -41.54 -5.49
C GLY A 316 -21.59 -40.54 -5.02
N ALA A 317 -21.63 -39.39 -5.71
CA ALA A 317 -22.72 -38.43 -5.90
C ALA A 317 -23.73 -38.15 -4.76
N THR A 318 -23.97 -36.88 -4.46
CA THR A 318 -25.19 -36.19 -4.93
C THR A 318 -25.20 -34.71 -4.56
N THR A 319 -25.55 -33.93 -5.57
CA THR A 319 -25.95 -32.53 -5.55
C THR A 319 -27.28 -32.37 -4.81
N ARG A 320 -27.35 -31.42 -3.86
CA ARG A 320 -28.62 -30.79 -3.45
C ARG A 320 -28.41 -29.31 -3.25
N GLY A 321 -29.12 -28.54 -4.08
CA GLY A 321 -29.21 -27.10 -3.98
C GLY A 321 -29.92 -26.67 -2.70
N PHE A 322 -29.48 -25.55 -2.14
CA PHE A 322 -30.22 -24.83 -1.13
C PHE A 322 -30.77 -23.55 -1.74
N ALA A 323 -32.09 -23.48 -1.68
CA ALA A 323 -32.90 -22.33 -2.06
C ALA A 323 -32.62 -21.15 -1.13
N ALA A 324 -32.52 -19.97 -1.72
CA ALA A 324 -32.46 -18.70 -1.01
C ALA A 324 -33.80 -18.44 -0.31
N SER A 325 -33.78 -18.30 1.02
CA SER A 325 -34.88 -17.75 1.79
C SER A 325 -34.57 -16.30 2.18
N SER A 326 -35.31 -15.39 1.59
CA SER A 326 -35.37 -13.97 1.92
C SER A 326 -36.01 -13.76 3.30
N ALA A 327 -35.25 -13.19 4.24
CA ALA A 327 -35.82 -12.67 5.49
C ALA A 327 -35.08 -11.41 5.95
N GLY A 328 -35.78 -10.27 5.85
CA GLY A 328 -35.67 -9.17 6.82
C GLY A 328 -34.47 -8.21 6.71
N ARG A 329 -34.31 -7.51 5.58
CA ARG A 329 -33.53 -6.25 5.57
C ARG A 329 -34.24 -5.21 6.43
N ARG A 330 -33.74 -4.97 7.65
CA ARG A 330 -34.05 -3.73 8.39
C ARG A 330 -33.30 -2.58 7.72
N SER A 331 -34.08 -1.68 7.15
CA SER A 331 -33.64 -0.42 6.57
C SER A 331 -32.96 0.46 7.63
N PHE A 332 -31.68 0.75 7.43
CA PHE A 332 -31.06 2.01 7.83
C PHE A 332 -30.34 2.58 6.60
N SER A 333 -31.13 3.22 5.74
CA SER A 333 -30.62 3.98 4.61
C SER A 333 -30.41 5.43 5.05
N SER A 334 -29.16 5.80 5.34
CA SER A 334 -28.70 7.15 5.04
C SER A 334 -28.07 7.11 3.65
N ALA A 335 -28.49 7.98 2.75
CA ALA A 335 -28.08 8.01 1.33
C ALA A 335 -26.57 8.21 1.09
N THR A 336 -25.76 8.32 2.15
CA THR A 336 -24.30 8.52 2.12
C THR A 336 -23.49 7.40 2.78
N GLY A 337 -24.13 6.43 3.46
CA GLY A 337 -23.44 5.38 4.22
C GLY A 337 -22.61 5.86 5.42
N VAL A 338 -22.79 7.12 5.85
CA VAL A 338 -22.07 7.75 6.96
C VAL A 338 -22.83 7.51 8.27
N ARG A 339 -22.18 6.90 9.26
CA ARG A 339 -22.77 6.65 10.58
C ARG A 339 -22.75 7.94 11.44
N PRO A 340 -23.59 8.07 12.48
CA PRO A 340 -23.45 9.15 13.46
C PRO A 340 -22.06 9.12 14.12
N ILE A 341 -21.46 10.29 14.37
CA ILE A 341 -20.12 10.36 14.99
C ILE A 341 -20.09 9.74 16.39
N GLU A 342 -21.23 9.82 17.08
CA GLU A 342 -21.43 9.26 18.42
C GLU A 342 -21.26 7.73 18.43
N GLU A 343 -21.49 7.04 17.31
CA GLU A 343 -21.22 5.59 17.22
C GLU A 343 -19.72 5.29 17.23
N MET A 344 -18.91 6.10 16.53
CA MET A 344 -17.46 5.99 16.58
C MET A 344 -16.96 6.30 17.99
N GLU A 345 -17.45 7.38 18.60
CA GLU A 345 -17.06 7.78 19.96
C GLU A 345 -17.41 6.70 20.99
N LYS A 346 -18.60 6.09 20.90
CA LYS A 346 -18.98 4.94 21.71
C LYS A 346 -18.03 3.77 21.53
N THR A 347 -17.64 3.47 20.29
CA THR A 347 -16.68 2.41 19.99
C THR A 347 -15.34 2.69 20.66
N VAL A 348 -14.85 3.93 20.58
CA VAL A 348 -13.57 4.33 21.18
C VAL A 348 -13.62 4.26 22.71
N ALA A 349 -14.71 4.72 23.32
CA ALA A 349 -14.95 4.63 24.75
C ALA A 349 -15.00 3.17 25.23
N TRP A 350 -15.69 2.30 24.47
CA TRP A 350 -15.82 0.87 24.77
C TRP A 350 -14.46 0.17 24.83
N PHE A 351 -13.55 0.50 23.90
CA PHE A 351 -12.16 0.04 23.93
C PHE A 351 -11.43 0.50 25.20
N GLY A 352 -11.63 1.75 25.61
CA GLY A 352 -10.98 2.32 26.79
C GLY A 352 -11.46 1.73 28.11
N GLU A 353 -12.75 1.39 28.18
CA GLU A 353 -13.43 0.80 29.35
C GLU A 353 -13.06 -0.67 29.55
N HIS A 354 -13.11 -1.47 28.48
CA HIS A 354 -12.94 -2.92 28.56
C HIS A 354 -11.51 -3.38 28.36
N LYS A 355 -10.69 -2.56 27.68
CA LYS A 355 -9.24 -2.70 27.46
C LYS A 355 -8.72 -3.98 26.79
N ALA A 356 -9.50 -5.05 26.68
CA ALA A 356 -9.03 -6.33 26.17
C ALA A 356 -9.82 -6.74 24.91
N THR A 357 -9.09 -6.91 23.81
CA THR A 357 -9.64 -7.37 22.52
C THR A 357 -9.18 -8.80 22.24
N ALA A 358 -10.14 -9.71 22.03
CA ALA A 358 -9.88 -11.06 21.54
C ALA A 358 -9.70 -11.03 20.02
N VAL A 359 -8.47 -11.26 19.54
CA VAL A 359 -8.12 -11.19 18.11
C VAL A 359 -7.95 -12.59 17.54
N LEU A 360 -8.98 -13.09 16.86
CA LEU A 360 -8.99 -14.46 16.36
C LEU A 360 -8.38 -14.56 14.96
N ARG A 361 -7.39 -15.45 14.86
CA ARG A 361 -6.86 -15.96 13.59
C ARG A 361 -6.76 -17.47 13.67
N THR A 362 -7.38 -18.16 12.73
CA THR A 362 -7.23 -19.61 12.57
C THR A 362 -7.33 -19.99 11.09
N ASN A 363 -6.75 -21.14 10.73
CA ASN A 363 -6.78 -21.65 9.36
C ASN A 363 -8.02 -22.53 9.06
N THR A 364 -8.91 -22.71 10.04
CA THR A 364 -10.08 -23.59 9.95
C THR A 364 -11.37 -22.83 10.28
N ALA A 365 -12.36 -22.90 9.40
CA ALA A 365 -13.65 -22.23 9.60
C ALA A 365 -14.41 -22.78 10.81
N GLU A 366 -14.31 -24.09 11.05
CA GLU A 366 -15.08 -24.82 12.06
C GLU A 366 -14.64 -24.48 13.49
N ALA A 367 -13.33 -24.25 13.69
CA ALA A 367 -12.78 -23.90 14.99
C ALA A 367 -13.01 -22.44 15.38
N ALA A 368 -13.17 -21.55 14.40
CA ALA A 368 -13.29 -20.12 14.63
C ALA A 368 -14.42 -19.73 15.61
N PRO A 369 -15.68 -20.18 15.42
CA PRO A 369 -16.76 -19.87 16.35
C PRO A 369 -16.51 -20.48 17.74
N LEU A 370 -15.98 -21.70 17.83
CA LEU A 370 -15.75 -22.38 19.11
C LEU A 370 -14.66 -21.69 19.95
N ALA A 371 -13.58 -21.27 19.29
CA ALA A 371 -12.50 -20.53 19.95
C ALA A 371 -12.98 -19.16 20.44
N MET A 372 -13.70 -18.38 19.59
CA MET A 372 -14.20 -17.07 20.01
C MET A 372 -15.22 -17.19 21.14
N ASP A 373 -16.14 -18.16 21.08
CA ASP A 373 -17.11 -18.41 22.15
C ASP A 373 -16.42 -18.66 23.50
N ALA A 374 -15.34 -19.45 23.51
CA ALA A 374 -14.56 -19.67 24.74
C ALA A 374 -14.00 -18.37 25.34
N ALA A 375 -13.54 -17.43 24.50
CA ALA A 375 -13.08 -16.12 24.96
C ALA A 375 -14.23 -15.21 25.45
N LEU A 376 -15.39 -15.24 24.77
CA LEU A 376 -16.55 -14.43 25.18
C LEU A 376 -17.18 -14.94 26.47
N ARG A 377 -17.28 -16.27 26.66
CA ARG A 377 -17.74 -16.88 27.92
C ARG A 377 -16.88 -16.51 29.11
N ALA A 378 -15.57 -16.31 28.89
CA ALA A 378 -14.66 -15.83 29.93
C ALA A 378 -14.86 -14.34 30.28
N GLY A 379 -15.52 -13.56 29.40
CA GLY A 379 -15.89 -12.17 29.67
C GLY A 379 -15.31 -11.12 28.73
N PHE A 380 -14.63 -11.50 27.63
CA PHE A 380 -14.19 -10.53 26.63
C PHE A 380 -15.39 -9.76 26.05
N LYS A 381 -15.27 -8.44 25.96
CA LYS A 381 -16.31 -7.55 25.41
C LYS A 381 -15.96 -6.91 24.07
N ILE A 382 -14.80 -7.26 23.52
CA ILE A 382 -14.32 -6.81 22.21
C ILE A 382 -13.75 -8.01 21.47
N ALA A 383 -14.24 -8.25 20.25
CA ALA A 383 -13.83 -9.37 19.41
C ALA A 383 -13.46 -8.89 18.00
N GLU A 384 -12.28 -9.25 17.54
CA GLU A 384 -11.78 -9.00 16.19
C GLU A 384 -11.69 -10.33 15.43
N PHE A 385 -12.48 -10.47 14.35
CA PHE A 385 -12.37 -11.58 13.41
C PHE A 385 -11.48 -11.19 12.24
N THR A 386 -10.44 -11.97 11.95
CA THR A 386 -9.49 -11.62 10.88
C THR A 386 -9.88 -12.23 9.53
N LEU A 387 -9.84 -11.44 8.45
CA LEU A 387 -10.13 -11.88 7.07
C LEU A 387 -9.20 -12.99 6.55
N THR A 388 -8.11 -13.28 7.26
CA THR A 388 -7.27 -14.46 7.01
C THR A 388 -7.92 -15.77 7.45
N THR A 389 -8.98 -15.72 8.25
CA THR A 389 -9.74 -16.88 8.71
C THR A 389 -10.80 -17.27 7.67
N PRO A 390 -10.84 -18.53 7.19
CA PRO A 390 -11.88 -18.97 6.26
C PRO A 390 -13.29 -18.74 6.85
N GLY A 391 -14.23 -18.23 6.05
CA GLY A 391 -15.59 -17.94 6.51
C GLY A 391 -15.71 -16.78 7.52
N CYS A 392 -14.69 -15.91 7.61
CA CYS A 392 -14.64 -14.82 8.59
C CYS A 392 -15.90 -13.94 8.61
N LEU A 393 -16.38 -13.47 7.46
CA LEU A 393 -17.50 -12.52 7.40
C LEU A 393 -18.81 -13.16 7.87
N ASP A 394 -19.08 -14.40 7.47
CA ASP A 394 -20.27 -15.14 7.89
C ASP A 394 -20.24 -15.43 9.39
N THR A 395 -19.08 -15.87 9.90
CA THR A 395 -18.88 -16.13 11.34
C THR A 395 -19.05 -14.85 12.16
N MET A 396 -18.47 -13.74 11.70
CA MET A 396 -18.59 -12.44 12.34
C MET A 396 -20.05 -11.96 12.37
N ALA A 397 -20.78 -12.10 11.26
CA ALA A 397 -22.19 -11.72 11.17
C ALA A 397 -23.06 -12.55 12.13
N ASP A 398 -22.81 -13.86 12.22
CA ASP A 398 -23.47 -14.75 13.18
C ASP A 398 -23.23 -14.30 14.63
N PHE A 399 -21.98 -14.02 15.00
CA PHE A 399 -21.64 -13.50 16.33
C PHE A 399 -22.27 -12.14 16.60
N ARG A 400 -22.30 -11.24 15.61
CA ARG A 400 -22.91 -9.92 15.75
C ARG A 400 -24.40 -10.01 16.07
N SER A 401 -25.07 -11.04 15.55
CA SER A 401 -26.49 -11.28 15.83
C SER A 401 -26.76 -11.88 17.22
N LYS A 402 -25.82 -12.67 17.76
CA LYS A 402 -25.97 -13.43 19.02
C LYS A 402 -25.45 -12.72 20.26
N HIS A 403 -24.47 -11.82 20.09
CA HIS A 403 -23.77 -11.16 21.20
C HIS A 403 -23.91 -9.63 21.13
N PRO A 404 -25.09 -9.07 21.44
CA PRO A 404 -25.33 -7.62 21.38
C PRO A 404 -24.50 -6.84 22.42
N ASP A 405 -24.03 -7.51 23.48
CA ASP A 405 -23.19 -6.99 24.55
C ASP A 405 -21.69 -7.02 24.23
N VAL A 406 -21.30 -7.51 23.05
CA VAL A 406 -19.91 -7.58 22.59
C VAL A 406 -19.72 -6.69 21.37
N MET A 407 -18.66 -5.89 21.38
CA MET A 407 -18.24 -5.09 20.23
C MET A 407 -17.49 -5.98 19.24
N ILE A 408 -18.04 -6.14 18.04
CA ILE A 408 -17.50 -7.05 17.03
C ILE A 408 -16.95 -6.27 15.84
N GLY A 409 -15.71 -6.55 15.47
CA GLY A 409 -15.02 -5.89 14.36
C GLY A 409 -14.28 -6.87 13.45
N CYS A 410 -13.80 -6.32 12.35
CA CYS A 410 -13.12 -7.08 11.31
C CYS A 410 -11.66 -6.63 11.19
N GLY A 411 -10.76 -7.59 11.25
CA GLY A 411 -9.32 -7.40 11.13
C GLY A 411 -8.72 -7.92 9.84
N THR A 412 -7.48 -7.54 9.58
CA THR A 412 -6.77 -7.85 8.33
C THR A 412 -7.46 -7.25 7.09
N VAL A 413 -8.06 -6.07 7.25
CA VAL A 413 -8.63 -5.29 6.15
C VAL A 413 -7.51 -4.57 5.42
N MET A 414 -7.37 -4.82 4.10
CA MET A 414 -6.23 -4.34 3.31
C MET A 414 -6.57 -3.26 2.28
N ASN A 415 -7.86 -2.97 2.05
CA ASN A 415 -8.33 -1.94 1.10
C ASN A 415 -9.78 -1.53 1.42
N ALA A 416 -10.28 -0.51 0.71
CA ALA A 416 -11.64 0.02 0.88
C ALA A 416 -12.74 -1.00 0.56
N ASP A 417 -12.55 -1.88 -0.43
CA ASP A 417 -13.53 -2.91 -0.79
C ASP A 417 -13.73 -3.93 0.32
N MET A 418 -12.64 -4.38 0.96
CA MET A 418 -12.69 -5.23 2.13
C MET A 418 -13.38 -4.53 3.30
N CYS A 419 -13.14 -3.23 3.47
CA CYS A 419 -13.83 -2.42 4.47
C CYS A 419 -15.34 -2.40 4.22
N ALA A 420 -15.76 -2.13 2.98
CA ALA A 420 -17.17 -2.12 2.60
C ALA A 420 -17.86 -3.45 2.92
N LYS A 421 -17.25 -4.58 2.53
CA LYS A 421 -17.77 -5.94 2.80
C LYS A 421 -17.84 -6.25 4.29
N ALA A 422 -16.84 -5.85 5.06
CA ALA A 422 -16.84 -6.04 6.51
C ALA A 422 -17.97 -5.24 7.18
N LEU A 423 -18.19 -3.99 6.76
CA LEU A 423 -19.26 -3.15 7.28
C LEU A 423 -20.65 -3.68 6.88
N GLU A 424 -20.80 -4.19 5.66
CA GLU A 424 -22.03 -4.85 5.20
C GLU A 424 -22.34 -6.11 6.03
N ALA A 425 -21.33 -6.88 6.39
CA ALA A 425 -21.44 -8.04 7.29
C ALA A 425 -21.66 -7.66 8.77
N GLY A 426 -21.70 -6.36 9.10
CA GLY A 426 -22.05 -5.87 10.44
C GLY A 426 -20.88 -5.52 11.35
N ALA A 427 -19.65 -5.38 10.82
CA ALA A 427 -18.52 -4.90 11.61
C ALA A 427 -18.80 -3.51 12.22
N GLN A 428 -18.43 -3.36 13.49
CA GLN A 428 -18.55 -2.10 14.25
C GLN A 428 -17.24 -1.30 14.26
N PHE A 429 -16.11 -1.97 14.08
CA PHE A 429 -14.79 -1.36 13.89
C PHE A 429 -13.96 -2.15 12.88
N ILE A 430 -12.93 -1.50 12.35
CA ILE A 430 -12.05 -2.03 11.31
C ILE A 430 -10.61 -2.01 11.80
N VAL A 431 -9.87 -3.09 11.54
CA VAL A 431 -8.45 -3.24 11.90
C VAL A 431 -7.66 -3.63 10.66
N SER A 432 -6.57 -2.91 10.39
CA SER A 432 -5.57 -3.27 9.38
C SER A 432 -4.26 -3.66 10.07
N PRO A 433 -3.46 -4.58 9.51
CA PRO A 433 -2.21 -5.01 10.15
C PRO A 433 -1.11 -3.94 10.03
N CYS A 434 -1.24 -2.99 9.11
CA CYS A 434 -0.34 -1.86 8.92
C CYS A 434 -1.15 -0.59 8.61
N LEU A 435 -0.46 0.56 8.52
CA LEU A 435 -1.07 1.83 8.19
C LEU A 435 -1.38 1.85 6.70
N ILE A 436 -2.65 1.74 6.37
CA ILE A 436 -3.16 1.83 4.99
C ILE A 436 -4.01 3.10 4.93
N PRO A 437 -3.47 4.22 4.41
CA PRO A 437 -4.16 5.51 4.45
C PRO A 437 -5.58 5.46 3.89
N GLU A 438 -5.76 4.74 2.78
CA GLU A 438 -7.07 4.55 2.14
C GLU A 438 -8.11 3.91 3.08
N VAL A 439 -7.74 2.89 3.84
CA VAL A 439 -8.65 2.22 4.79
C VAL A 439 -9.01 3.17 5.94
N VAL A 440 -8.03 3.91 6.46
CA VAL A 440 -8.25 4.88 7.54
C VAL A 440 -9.19 5.99 7.09
N THR A 441 -8.93 6.59 5.93
CA THR A 441 -9.77 7.67 5.39
C THR A 441 -11.16 7.18 5.04
N TYR A 442 -11.28 5.98 4.45
CA TYR A 442 -12.57 5.37 4.13
C TYR A 442 -13.45 5.22 5.37
N CYS A 443 -12.87 4.77 6.48
CA CYS A 443 -13.56 4.63 7.76
C CYS A 443 -13.90 5.99 8.38
N ALA A 444 -12.96 6.93 8.38
CA ALA A 444 -13.13 8.27 8.96
C ALA A 444 -14.26 9.04 8.28
N GLU A 445 -14.34 9.00 6.94
CA GLU A 445 -15.43 9.61 6.17
C GLU A 445 -16.82 9.05 6.50
N ARG A 446 -16.87 7.85 7.11
CA ARG A 446 -18.10 7.12 7.45
C ARG A 446 -18.36 7.06 8.96
N ASN A 447 -17.54 7.74 9.77
CA ASN A 447 -17.56 7.66 11.24
C ASN A 447 -17.49 6.21 11.74
N VAL A 448 -16.59 5.41 11.16
CA VAL A 448 -16.27 4.06 11.61
C VAL A 448 -14.91 4.11 12.31
N ALA A 449 -14.81 3.50 13.50
CA ALA A 449 -13.53 3.41 14.19
C ALA A 449 -12.56 2.50 13.44
N CYS A 450 -11.50 3.09 12.87
CA CYS A 450 -10.37 2.35 12.30
C CYS A 450 -9.23 2.24 13.32
N VAL A 451 -8.65 1.06 13.44
CA VAL A 451 -7.54 0.75 14.34
C VAL A 451 -6.35 0.23 13.50
N PRO A 452 -5.64 1.11 12.77
CA PRO A 452 -4.57 0.68 11.87
C PRO A 452 -3.30 0.28 12.64
N GLY A 453 -2.64 -0.78 12.15
CA GLY A 453 -1.33 -1.20 12.66
C GLY A 453 -0.23 -0.17 12.35
N CYS A 454 0.63 0.09 13.31
CA CYS A 454 1.76 1.02 13.26
C CYS A 454 2.89 0.39 14.09
N ASN A 455 4.14 0.74 13.83
CA ASN A 455 5.27 0.30 14.68
C ASN A 455 6.13 1.47 15.17
N THR A 456 6.02 2.64 14.54
CA THR A 456 6.81 3.84 14.88
C THR A 456 5.95 5.02 15.36
N PRO A 457 6.50 5.98 16.14
CA PRO A 457 5.78 7.20 16.53
C PRO A 457 5.25 7.99 15.33
N THR A 458 6.00 8.04 14.22
CA THR A 458 5.60 8.72 12.99
C THR A 458 4.37 8.08 12.35
N GLU A 459 4.30 6.75 12.32
CA GLU A 459 3.12 6.04 11.80
C GLU A 459 1.90 6.24 12.70
N LEU A 460 2.08 6.15 14.03
CA LEU A 460 1.00 6.42 14.98
C LEU A 460 0.40 7.82 14.78
N TYR A 461 1.27 8.83 14.69
CA TYR A 461 0.82 10.21 14.45
C TYR A 461 0.20 10.40 13.07
N THR A 462 0.70 9.70 12.05
CA THR A 462 0.13 9.75 10.70
C THR A 462 -1.27 9.14 10.68
N ALA A 463 -1.47 7.98 11.34
CA ALA A 463 -2.77 7.35 11.49
C ALA A 463 -3.77 8.29 12.20
N TYR A 464 -3.36 8.91 13.30
CA TYR A 464 -4.16 9.90 14.02
C TYR A 464 -4.60 11.06 13.11
N LYS A 465 -3.67 11.66 12.35
CA LYS A 465 -3.97 12.76 11.41
C LYS A 465 -4.93 12.35 10.29
N LEU A 466 -4.90 11.08 9.88
CA LEU A 466 -5.80 10.54 8.86
C LEU A 466 -7.21 10.23 9.41
N GLY A 467 -7.42 10.37 10.72
CA GLY A 467 -8.72 10.16 11.37
C GLY A 467 -8.87 8.82 12.08
N ALA A 468 -7.81 8.02 12.23
CA ALA A 468 -7.89 6.83 13.08
C ALA A 468 -8.01 7.23 14.56
N PRO A 469 -9.08 6.83 15.27
CA PRO A 469 -9.23 7.20 16.67
C PRO A 469 -8.39 6.35 17.64
N ILE A 470 -7.92 5.18 17.23
CA ILE A 470 -7.08 4.26 18.00
C ILE A 470 -5.95 3.77 17.10
N GLN A 471 -4.74 3.61 17.61
CA GLN A 471 -3.58 3.18 16.84
C GLN A 471 -3.04 1.86 17.37
N LYS A 472 -3.09 0.81 16.55
CA LYS A 472 -2.57 -0.50 16.92
C LYS A 472 -1.05 -0.50 16.79
N VAL A 473 -0.34 -0.91 17.82
CA VAL A 473 1.11 -1.18 17.73
C VAL A 473 1.27 -2.63 17.29
N PHE A 474 1.70 -2.86 16.05
CA PHE A 474 1.84 -4.19 15.46
C PHE A 474 2.95 -4.21 14.38
N PRO A 475 3.83 -5.24 14.37
CA PRO A 475 4.04 -6.21 15.44
C PRO A 475 4.51 -5.49 16.72
N GLY A 476 4.60 -6.21 17.85
CA GLY A 476 5.08 -5.64 19.12
C GLY A 476 6.42 -4.91 18.97
N VAL A 477 6.67 -3.95 19.86
CA VAL A 477 7.85 -3.08 19.83
C VAL A 477 8.87 -3.46 20.89
N ALA A 478 10.15 -3.26 20.58
CA ALA A 478 11.22 -3.39 21.56
C ALA A 478 11.01 -2.40 22.72
N GLY A 479 11.24 -2.87 23.95
CA GLY A 479 11.00 -2.09 25.17
C GLY A 479 9.56 -2.13 25.69
N GLY A 480 8.62 -2.74 24.95
CA GLY A 480 7.27 -3.06 25.42
C GLY A 480 6.54 -1.87 26.07
N SER A 481 6.09 -2.04 27.32
CA SER A 481 5.33 -1.02 28.06
C SER A 481 6.12 0.28 28.27
N ALA A 482 7.44 0.23 28.40
CA ALA A 482 8.27 1.45 28.53
C ALA A 482 8.22 2.30 27.26
N TRP A 483 8.19 1.66 26.08
CA TRP A 483 8.03 2.36 24.81
C TRP A 483 6.66 3.04 24.72
N ILE A 484 5.59 2.35 25.14
CA ILE A 484 4.22 2.89 25.16
C ILE A 484 4.15 4.13 26.07
N LYS A 485 4.75 4.05 27.26
CA LYS A 485 4.83 5.18 28.18
C LYS A 485 5.56 6.37 27.58
N ALA A 486 6.72 6.13 26.94
CA ALA A 486 7.51 7.20 26.32
C ALA A 486 6.77 7.89 25.18
N VAL A 487 6.15 7.12 24.29
CA VAL A 487 5.38 7.65 23.17
C VAL A 487 4.13 8.37 23.64
N GLY A 488 3.37 7.79 24.58
CA GLY A 488 2.18 8.41 25.16
C GLY A 488 2.48 9.72 25.88
N ALA A 489 3.63 9.81 26.56
CA ALA A 489 4.07 11.05 27.20
C ALA A 489 4.36 12.16 26.18
N ALA A 490 4.95 11.83 25.03
CA ALA A 490 5.24 12.79 23.97
C ALA A 490 3.98 13.15 23.14
N MET A 491 3.04 12.23 23.00
CA MET A 491 1.86 12.35 22.14
C MET A 491 0.59 11.90 22.89
N PRO A 492 0.11 12.69 23.87
CA PRO A 492 -0.99 12.30 24.75
C PRO A 492 -2.36 12.21 24.05
N MET A 493 -2.48 12.69 22.81
CA MET A 493 -3.70 12.56 22.01
C MET A 493 -3.91 11.15 21.46
N LEU A 494 -2.85 10.33 21.40
CA LEU A 494 -2.91 8.98 20.83
C LEU A 494 -3.60 8.00 21.77
N LYS A 495 -4.40 7.10 21.19
CA LYS A 495 -5.03 5.99 21.92
C LYS A 495 -4.38 4.70 21.43
N ILE A 496 -3.34 4.29 22.13
CA ILE A 496 -2.47 3.22 21.66
C ILE A 496 -3.04 1.85 22.08
N ASN A 497 -3.09 0.92 21.12
CA ASN A 497 -3.50 -0.47 21.31
C ASN A 497 -2.33 -1.42 20.99
N PRO A 498 -1.50 -1.83 21.96
CA PRO A 498 -0.51 -2.89 21.78
C PRO A 498 -1.16 -4.22 21.37
N THR A 499 -0.81 -4.74 20.19
CA THR A 499 -1.26 -6.05 19.69
C THR A 499 -0.08 -6.85 19.17
N SER A 500 0.00 -8.13 19.53
CA SER A 500 1.17 -9.00 19.31
C SER A 500 2.34 -8.61 20.23
N GLY A 501 2.76 -9.53 21.11
CA GLY A 501 3.69 -9.26 22.22
C GLY A 501 3.01 -8.86 23.55
N THR A 502 1.68 -8.83 23.58
CA THR A 502 0.88 -8.70 24.81
C THR A 502 0.53 -10.08 25.34
N GLU A 503 1.00 -10.40 26.53
CA GLU A 503 0.92 -11.71 27.17
C GLU A 503 0.45 -11.58 28.61
N LEU A 504 0.11 -12.70 29.25
CA LEU A 504 -0.25 -12.74 30.67
C LEU A 504 0.84 -12.13 31.57
N SER A 505 2.10 -12.28 31.19
CA SER A 505 3.23 -11.78 31.97
C SER A 505 3.39 -10.26 31.96
N ASN A 506 2.78 -9.54 31.00
CA ASN A 506 3.08 -8.13 30.75
C ASN A 506 1.86 -7.23 30.47
N CYS A 507 0.65 -7.78 30.33
CA CYS A 507 -0.53 -7.00 29.95
C CYS A 507 -0.88 -5.91 30.98
N ALA A 508 -0.74 -6.19 32.28
CA ALA A 508 -0.94 -5.21 33.34
C ALA A 508 0.02 -4.01 33.21
N ASP A 509 1.27 -4.25 32.82
CA ASP A 509 2.27 -3.20 32.67
C ASP A 509 1.99 -2.29 31.48
N TYR A 510 1.47 -2.84 30.37
CA TYR A 510 1.01 -2.03 29.25
C TYR A 510 -0.15 -1.10 29.66
N ILE A 511 -1.11 -1.58 30.45
CA ILE A 511 -2.21 -0.76 30.95
C ILE A 511 -1.68 0.36 31.86
N ARG A 512 -0.80 0.02 32.81
CA ARG A 512 -0.15 1.02 33.69
C ARG A 512 0.69 2.04 32.93
N ALA A 513 1.26 1.66 31.80
CA ALA A 513 1.99 2.54 30.90
C ALA A 513 1.10 3.48 30.07
N GLY A 514 -0.22 3.35 30.14
CA GLY A 514 -1.18 4.21 29.45
C GLY A 514 -1.72 3.63 28.14
N ALA A 515 -1.59 2.32 27.91
CA ALA A 515 -2.29 1.68 26.78
C ALA A 515 -3.81 1.91 26.89
N TRP A 516 -4.42 2.37 25.80
CA TRP A 516 -5.87 2.59 25.75
C TRP A 516 -6.62 1.27 25.89
N SER A 517 -6.11 0.25 25.19
CA SER A 517 -6.59 -1.13 25.13
C SER A 517 -5.45 -2.05 24.65
N LEU A 518 -5.68 -3.35 24.59
CA LEU A 518 -4.72 -4.40 24.24
C LEU A 518 -5.38 -5.39 23.27
N GLY A 519 -4.61 -5.92 22.33
CA GLY A 519 -5.03 -7.02 21.45
C GLY A 519 -4.33 -8.32 21.79
N PHE A 520 -5.10 -9.36 22.11
CA PHE A 520 -4.60 -10.70 22.41
C PHE A 520 -4.83 -11.63 21.21
N VAL A 521 -3.73 -12.11 20.63
CA VAL A 521 -3.72 -12.98 19.45
C VAL A 521 -3.35 -14.41 19.89
N ALA A 522 -2.18 -14.93 19.47
CA ALA A 522 -1.67 -16.24 19.89
C ALA A 522 -1.60 -16.44 21.42
N PRO A 523 -1.28 -15.41 22.24
CA PRO A 523 -1.34 -15.54 23.70
C PRO A 523 -2.73 -15.79 24.28
N LEU A 524 -3.80 -15.69 23.48
CA LEU A 524 -5.15 -16.14 23.85
C LEU A 524 -5.51 -17.42 23.07
N PHE A 525 -5.29 -17.37 21.76
CA PHE A 525 -5.62 -18.40 20.77
C PHE A 525 -4.38 -19.20 20.35
N ASP A 526 -3.94 -20.12 21.21
CA ASP A 526 -2.82 -21.02 20.87
C ASP A 526 -3.21 -21.96 19.71
N ALA A 527 -2.34 -22.05 18.70
CA ALA A 527 -2.65 -22.79 17.48
C ALA A 527 -2.76 -24.30 17.70
N ASN A 528 -1.97 -24.88 18.63
CA ASN A 528 -2.01 -26.31 18.92
C ASN A 528 -3.27 -26.66 19.71
N GLU A 529 -3.68 -25.80 20.63
CA GLU A 529 -4.92 -26.00 21.39
C GLU A 529 -6.16 -25.85 20.51
N ILE A 530 -6.15 -24.90 19.58
CA ILE A 530 -7.22 -24.79 18.57
C ILE A 530 -7.27 -26.07 17.72
N ALA A 531 -6.12 -26.57 17.25
CA ALA A 531 -6.06 -27.80 16.46
C ALA A 531 -6.52 -29.04 17.25
N ALA A 532 -6.27 -29.06 18.56
CA ALA A 532 -6.68 -30.13 19.47
C ALA A 532 -8.10 -29.96 20.03
N ALA A 533 -8.82 -28.89 19.66
CA ALA A 533 -10.14 -28.54 20.16
C ALA A 533 -10.23 -28.37 21.70
N GLU A 534 -9.16 -27.84 22.30
CA GLU A 534 -8.99 -27.68 23.75
C GLU A 534 -9.61 -26.36 24.24
N TRP A 535 -10.92 -26.16 24.02
CA TRP A 535 -11.62 -24.89 24.28
C TRP A 535 -11.60 -24.46 25.74
N ASP A 536 -11.57 -25.41 26.68
CA ASP A 536 -11.48 -25.13 28.11
C ASP A 536 -10.14 -24.47 28.48
N LYS A 537 -9.05 -24.81 27.77
CA LYS A 537 -7.75 -24.15 27.95
C LYS A 537 -7.77 -22.72 27.43
N VAL A 538 -8.41 -22.48 26.28
CA VAL A 538 -8.63 -21.14 25.73
C VAL A 538 -9.46 -20.29 26.72
N HIS A 539 -10.54 -20.85 27.25
CA HIS A 539 -11.38 -20.18 28.26
C HIS A 539 -10.60 -19.87 29.55
N ALA A 540 -9.89 -20.85 30.11
CA ALA A 540 -9.09 -20.64 31.32
C ALA A 540 -8.02 -19.56 31.14
N ARG A 541 -7.38 -19.53 29.96
CA ARG A 541 -6.41 -18.49 29.61
C ARG A 541 -7.07 -17.12 29.46
N ALA A 542 -8.24 -17.05 28.84
CA ALA A 542 -9.01 -15.82 28.70
C ALA A 542 -9.37 -15.23 30.09
N VAL A 543 -9.81 -16.05 31.03
CA VAL A 543 -10.09 -15.64 32.43
C VAL A 543 -8.82 -15.06 33.08
N ALA A 544 -7.69 -15.74 32.94
CA ALA A 544 -6.42 -15.27 33.52
C ALA A 544 -5.96 -13.93 32.93
N LEU A 545 -6.09 -13.75 31.61
CA LEU A 545 -5.73 -12.50 30.93
C LEU A 545 -6.61 -11.32 31.35
N LEU A 546 -7.92 -11.52 31.48
CA LEU A 546 -8.85 -10.49 31.96
C LEU A 546 -8.55 -10.10 33.39
N ALA A 547 -8.33 -11.07 34.29
CA ALA A 547 -7.96 -10.81 35.67
C ALA A 547 -6.64 -10.02 35.79
N GLU A 548 -5.67 -10.29 34.93
CA GLU A 548 -4.42 -9.53 34.90
C GLU A 548 -4.61 -8.11 34.33
N CYS A 549 -5.52 -7.94 33.37
CA CYS A 549 -5.90 -6.62 32.89
C CYS A 549 -6.59 -5.78 33.99
N ASP A 550 -7.43 -6.40 34.81
CA ASP A 550 -8.06 -5.77 35.98
C ASP A 550 -7.03 -5.27 36.98
N LYS A 551 -5.98 -6.07 37.27
CA LYS A 551 -4.83 -5.60 38.09
C LYS A 551 -4.09 -4.42 37.47
N GLY A 552 -4.01 -4.35 36.15
CA GLY A 552 -3.44 -3.20 35.42
C GLY A 552 -4.30 -1.94 35.59
N MET A 553 -5.62 -2.10 35.68
CA MET A 553 -6.59 -1.04 35.94
C MET A 553 -6.71 -0.66 37.44
N GLY A 554 -6.15 -1.46 38.34
CA GLY A 554 -6.26 -1.26 39.79
C GLY A 554 -7.58 -1.75 40.39
N LYS A 555 -8.24 -2.73 39.75
CA LYS A 555 -9.46 -3.38 40.23
C LYS A 555 -9.17 -4.62 41.08
#